data_AF-A0A0M0T578-F1
#
_entry.id   AF-A0A0M0T578-F1
#
_cell.length_a   1.000
_cell.length_b   1.000
_cell.length_c   1.000
_cell.angle_alpha   90.00
_cell.angle_beta   90.00
_cell.angle_gamma   90.00
#
_symmetry.space_group_name_H-M   'P 1'
#
loop_
_entity.id
_entity.type
_entity.pdbx_description
1 polymer ?
#
loop_
_entity_poly.entity_id
_entity_poly.type
_entity_poly.pdbx_seq_one_letter_code
_entity_poly.pdbx_strand_id
1 'polypeptide(L)'
;MSLVQELTELMEEKGFSQAQVARGIGRSTAMINQYLQGKYVGNTATLETQLEQLIRRERDREKVRHLKPAFIATYTARKGLEVCRLAHMDGEINVIYGDAGMGKTMVMREYARQQSDAILIEADPGYTARVILEELCNRLGVNRRGNLHEMSEACITALRGSGRIILV
;
A
#
# COMPACT_ATOMS: atom_id res chain seq x y z
N MET A 1 -25.49 9.52 -20.88
CA MET A 1 -24.65 8.48 -21.52
C MET A 1 -25.33 7.14 -21.28
N SER A 2 -25.17 6.16 -22.17
CA SER A 2 -25.67 4.81 -21.90
C SER A 2 -24.68 4.08 -20.98
N LEU A 3 -25.16 3.16 -20.16
CA LEU A 3 -24.30 2.38 -19.26
C LEU A 3 -23.27 1.53 -20.03
N VAL A 4 -23.64 1.07 -21.23
CA VAL A 4 -22.73 0.36 -22.17
C VAL A 4 -21.54 1.25 -22.55
N GLN A 5 -21.77 2.54 -22.79
CA GLN A 5 -20.72 3.48 -23.12
C GLN A 5 -19.78 3.69 -21.91
N GLU A 6 -20.34 3.93 -20.72
CA GLU A 6 -19.53 4.11 -19.50
C GLU A 6 -18.71 2.87 -19.15
N LEU A 7 -19.26 1.68 -19.38
CA LEU A 7 -18.55 0.43 -19.18
C LEU A 7 -17.40 0.24 -20.18
N THR A 8 -17.64 0.58 -21.45
CA THR A 8 -16.61 0.50 -22.51
C THR A 8 -15.46 1.46 -22.22
N GLU A 9 -15.76 2.70 -21.87
CA GLU A 9 -14.77 3.71 -21.49
C GLU A 9 -13.93 3.23 -20.30
N LEU A 10 -14.57 2.73 -19.23
CA LEU A 10 -13.85 2.18 -18.08
C LEU A 10 -12.95 1.00 -18.45
N MET A 11 -13.43 0.11 -19.33
CA MET A 11 -12.66 -1.05 -19.78
C MET A 11 -11.42 -0.64 -20.57
N GLU A 12 -11.53 0.37 -21.43
CA GLU A 12 -10.40 0.93 -22.18
C GLU A 12 -9.41 1.64 -21.25
N GLU A 13 -9.88 2.51 -20.36
CA GLU A 13 -9.05 3.25 -19.40
C GLU A 13 -8.25 2.33 -18.47
N LYS A 14 -8.87 1.24 -17.99
CA LYS A 14 -8.26 0.31 -17.03
C LYS A 14 -7.59 -0.91 -17.68
N GLY A 15 -7.75 -1.10 -18.99
CA GLY A 15 -7.35 -2.33 -19.68
C GLY A 15 -8.11 -3.57 -19.18
N PHE A 16 -9.37 -3.42 -18.76
CA PHE A 16 -10.17 -4.55 -18.29
C PHE A 16 -10.71 -5.37 -19.46
N SER A 17 -10.44 -6.67 -19.41
CA SER A 17 -11.13 -7.66 -20.23
C SER A 17 -12.57 -7.86 -19.78
N GLN A 18 -13.44 -8.29 -20.70
CA GLN A 18 -14.82 -8.70 -20.38
C GLN A 18 -14.86 -9.80 -19.30
N ALA A 19 -13.84 -10.67 -19.25
CA ALA A 19 -13.70 -11.71 -18.22
C ALA A 19 -13.38 -11.15 -16.82
N GLN A 20 -12.65 -10.04 -16.73
CA GLN A 20 -12.43 -9.34 -15.46
C GLN A 20 -13.69 -8.64 -14.98
N VAL A 21 -14.42 -7.98 -15.87
CA VAL A 21 -15.72 -7.37 -15.55
C VAL A 21 -16.72 -8.43 -15.06
N ALA A 22 -16.83 -9.55 -15.79
CA ALA A 22 -17.69 -10.67 -15.45
C ALA A 22 -17.41 -11.21 -14.04
N ARG A 23 -16.12 -11.46 -13.71
CA ARG A 23 -15.71 -11.86 -12.36
C ARG A 23 -16.03 -10.80 -11.31
N GLY A 24 -15.86 -9.51 -11.64
CA GLY A 24 -16.10 -8.39 -10.74
C GLY A 24 -17.55 -8.23 -10.29
N ILE A 25 -18.51 -8.80 -11.04
CA ILE A 25 -19.95 -8.80 -10.71
C ILE A 25 -20.55 -10.21 -10.55
N GLY A 26 -19.73 -11.26 -10.58
CA GLY A 26 -20.19 -12.65 -10.42
C GLY A 26 -21.06 -13.17 -11.58
N ARG A 27 -20.79 -12.74 -12.82
CA ARG A 27 -21.51 -13.16 -14.04
C ARG A 27 -20.58 -13.86 -15.03
N SER A 28 -21.15 -14.39 -16.12
CA SER A 28 -20.37 -15.04 -17.18
C SER A 28 -19.87 -14.02 -18.21
N THR A 29 -18.72 -14.28 -18.82
CA THR A 29 -18.16 -13.43 -19.89
C THR A 29 -19.13 -13.30 -21.08
N ALA A 30 -19.86 -14.38 -21.40
CA ALA A 30 -20.87 -14.38 -22.46
C ALA A 30 -22.02 -13.40 -22.17
N MET A 31 -22.44 -13.27 -20.91
CA MET A 31 -23.47 -12.31 -20.50
C MET A 31 -23.02 -10.87 -20.71
N ILE A 32 -21.77 -10.54 -20.35
CA ILE A 32 -21.20 -9.21 -20.59
C ILE A 32 -21.10 -8.92 -22.09
N ASN A 33 -20.67 -9.90 -22.89
CA ASN A 33 -20.57 -9.76 -24.34
C ASN A 33 -21.93 -9.48 -25.00
N GLN A 34 -22.96 -10.24 -24.62
CA GLN A 34 -24.33 -10.03 -25.11
C GLN A 34 -24.89 -8.68 -24.68
N TYR A 35 -24.60 -8.22 -23.46
CA TYR A 35 -25.04 -6.91 -22.97
C TYR A 35 -24.38 -5.78 -23.76
N LEU A 36 -23.06 -5.82 -23.97
CA LEU A 36 -22.33 -4.84 -24.77
C LEU A 36 -22.80 -4.77 -26.23
N GLN A 37 -23.27 -5.88 -26.80
CA GLN A 37 -23.84 -5.93 -28.16
C GLN A 37 -25.33 -5.55 -28.22
N GLY A 38 -25.98 -5.25 -27.09
CA GLY A 38 -27.42 -4.98 -27.04
C GLY A 38 -28.30 -6.20 -27.31
N LYS A 39 -27.76 -7.42 -27.20
CA LYS A 39 -28.46 -8.70 -27.48
C LYS A 39 -28.87 -9.46 -26.22
N TYR A 40 -28.63 -8.90 -25.03
CA TYR A 40 -28.97 -9.56 -23.78
C TYR A 40 -30.48 -9.48 -23.51
N VAL A 41 -31.15 -10.63 -23.53
CA VAL A 41 -32.61 -10.76 -23.40
C VAL A 41 -33.05 -11.09 -21.96
N GLY A 42 -32.11 -11.16 -21.02
CA GLY A 42 -32.37 -11.47 -19.61
C GLY A 42 -32.78 -10.26 -18.77
N ASN A 43 -32.69 -10.38 -17.45
CA ASN A 43 -33.01 -9.28 -16.53
C ASN A 43 -31.92 -8.20 -16.58
N THR A 44 -32.12 -7.22 -17.46
CA THR A 44 -31.25 -6.07 -17.66
C THR A 44 -31.12 -5.23 -16.40
N ALA A 45 -32.22 -4.93 -15.70
CA ALA A 45 -32.20 -4.07 -14.50
C ALA A 45 -31.22 -4.53 -13.42
N THR A 46 -31.20 -5.84 -13.12
CA THR A 46 -30.26 -6.40 -12.13
C THR A 46 -28.81 -6.34 -12.60
N LEU A 47 -28.57 -6.61 -13.88
CA LEU A 47 -27.22 -6.55 -14.47
C LEU A 47 -26.71 -5.11 -14.48
N GLU A 48 -27.55 -4.15 -14.87
CA GLU A 48 -27.23 -2.73 -14.92
C GLU A 48 -26.89 -2.18 -13.53
N THR A 49 -27.67 -2.53 -12.52
CA THR A 49 -27.37 -2.16 -11.12
C THR A 49 -25.99 -2.67 -10.68
N GLN A 50 -25.64 -3.92 -11.03
CA GLN A 50 -24.34 -4.49 -10.70
C GLN A 50 -23.18 -3.81 -11.46
N LEU A 51 -23.41 -3.45 -12.72
CA LEU A 51 -22.44 -2.74 -13.55
C LEU A 51 -22.22 -1.30 -13.07
N GLU A 52 -23.29 -0.58 -12.71
CA GLU A 52 -23.21 0.76 -12.10
C GLU A 52 -22.39 0.72 -10.81
N GLN A 53 -22.63 -0.27 -9.94
CA GLN A 53 -21.86 -0.45 -8.71
C GLN A 53 -20.38 -0.73 -9.00
N LEU A 54 -20.07 -1.55 -10.02
CA LEU A 54 -18.70 -1.80 -10.43
C LEU A 54 -18.03 -0.52 -10.94
N ILE A 55 -18.68 0.22 -11.84
CA ILE A 55 -18.15 1.47 -12.41
C ILE A 55 -17.89 2.49 -11.31
N ARG A 56 -18.86 2.67 -10.41
CA ARG A 56 -18.73 3.57 -9.26
C ARG A 56 -17.56 3.15 -8.36
N ARG A 57 -17.46 1.86 -8.02
CA ARG A 57 -16.37 1.34 -7.19
C ARG A 57 -14.99 1.61 -7.81
N GLU A 58 -14.83 1.39 -9.11
CA GLU A 58 -13.53 1.61 -9.78
C GLU A 58 -13.19 3.11 -9.90
N ARG A 59 -14.17 3.97 -10.19
CA ARG A 59 -13.98 5.43 -10.20
C ARG A 59 -13.66 5.98 -8.81
N ASP A 60 -14.33 5.50 -7.77
CA ASP A 60 -14.05 5.92 -6.39
C ASP A 60 -12.64 5.45 -5.95
N ARG A 61 -12.24 4.24 -6.35
CA ARG A 61 -10.88 3.73 -6.11
C ARG A 61 -9.81 4.58 -6.78
N GLU A 62 -10.10 5.12 -7.96
CA GLU A 62 -9.20 6.03 -8.67
C GLU A 62 -9.08 7.38 -7.97
N LYS A 63 -10.20 7.99 -7.54
CA LYS A 63 -10.17 9.22 -6.73
C LYS A 63 -9.33 9.05 -5.47
N VAL A 64 -9.46 7.91 -4.78
CA VAL A 64 -8.64 7.58 -3.60
C VAL A 64 -7.17 7.34 -3.97
N ARG A 65 -6.88 6.70 -5.13
CA ARG A 65 -5.51 6.53 -5.62
C ARG A 65 -4.83 7.86 -5.97
N HIS A 66 -5.58 8.84 -6.47
CA HIS A 66 -5.06 10.18 -6.75
C HIS A 66 -4.86 11.03 -5.49
N LEU A 67 -5.56 10.70 -4.40
CA LEU A 67 -5.25 11.20 -3.06
C LEU A 67 -4.03 10.46 -2.48
N LYS A 68 -2.85 10.57 -3.12
CA LYS A 68 -1.60 10.29 -2.42
C LYS A 68 -1.43 11.39 -1.37
N PRO A 69 -1.49 11.11 -0.06
CA PRO A 69 -1.28 12.14 0.94
C PRO A 69 0.13 12.69 0.75
N ALA A 70 0.24 13.95 0.34
CA ALA A 70 1.52 14.63 0.30
C ALA A 70 1.98 14.91 1.74
N PHE A 71 3.28 14.84 1.98
CA PHE A 71 3.83 15.27 3.27
C PHE A 71 3.54 16.76 3.48
N ILE A 72 2.92 17.10 4.61
CA ILE A 72 2.70 18.48 5.03
C ILE A 72 3.59 18.73 6.25
N ALA A 73 4.49 19.71 6.13
CA ALA A 73 5.40 20.13 7.19
C ALA A 73 4.65 20.92 8.28
N THR A 74 3.77 20.28 9.04
CA THR A 74 3.15 20.87 10.23
C THR A 74 4.18 21.04 11.36
N TYR A 75 3.84 21.78 12.42
CA TYR A 75 4.73 21.93 13.57
C TYR A 75 5.12 20.57 14.18
N THR A 76 4.14 19.70 14.42
CA THR A 76 4.35 18.35 14.96
C THR A 76 5.16 17.48 14.00
N ALA A 77 4.90 17.58 12.69
CA ALA A 77 5.66 16.82 11.70
C ALA A 77 7.14 17.22 11.69
N ARG A 78 7.45 18.52 11.77
CA ARG A 78 8.84 19.01 11.87
C ARG A 78 9.54 18.53 13.14
N LYS A 79 8.84 18.53 14.28
CA LYS A 79 9.38 17.98 15.53
C LYS A 79 9.64 16.47 15.44
N GLY A 80 8.73 15.73 14.81
CA GLY A 80 8.92 14.29 14.58
C GLY A 80 10.11 13.99 13.68
N LEU A 81 10.28 14.75 12.58
CA LEU A 81 11.46 14.62 11.72
C LEU A 81 12.77 14.90 12.47
N GLU A 82 12.77 15.89 13.36
CA GLU A 82 13.93 16.20 14.20
C GLU A 82 14.26 15.06 15.16
N VAL A 83 13.25 14.42 15.75
CA VAL A 83 13.45 13.22 16.59
C VAL A 83 14.06 12.08 15.77
N CYS A 84 13.57 11.83 14.55
CA CYS A 84 14.19 10.85 13.66
C CYS A 84 15.65 11.20 13.33
N ARG A 85 15.94 12.49 13.12
CA ARG A 85 17.31 12.98 12.85
C ARG A 85 18.24 12.75 14.03
N LEU A 86 17.81 13.07 15.25
CA LEU A 86 18.58 12.84 16.46
C LEU A 86 18.84 11.35 16.68
N ALA A 87 17.82 10.51 16.57
CA ALA A 87 17.97 9.05 16.64
C ALA A 87 18.99 8.51 15.63
N HIS A 88 19.00 9.07 14.42
CA HIS A 88 19.89 8.64 13.35
C HIS A 88 21.35 9.04 13.62
N MET A 89 21.58 10.22 14.19
CA MET A 89 22.92 10.73 14.49
C MET A 89 23.50 10.13 15.76
N ASP A 90 22.69 10.02 16.80
CA ASP A 90 23.15 9.65 18.14
C ASP A 90 23.15 8.12 18.32
N GLY A 91 22.46 7.39 17.44
CA GLY A 91 22.35 5.92 17.53
C GLY A 91 21.48 5.45 18.69
N GLU A 92 20.60 6.32 19.19
CA GLU A 92 19.73 6.06 20.33
C GLU A 92 18.30 5.68 19.94
N ILE A 93 17.66 4.88 20.79
CA ILE A 93 16.24 4.51 20.61
C ILE A 93 15.38 5.69 21.04
N ASN A 94 14.60 6.22 20.10
CA ASN A 94 13.67 7.30 20.32
C ASN A 94 12.23 6.85 20.06
N VAL A 95 11.28 7.40 20.82
CA VAL A 95 9.86 7.04 20.72
C VAL A 95 9.02 8.27 20.41
N ILE A 96 8.26 8.21 19.31
CA ILE A 96 7.25 9.21 18.96
C ILE A 96 5.87 8.63 19.26
N TYR A 97 5.16 9.20 20.24
CA TYR A 97 3.82 8.76 20.62
C TYR A 97 2.78 9.89 20.45
N GLY A 98 1.50 9.53 20.51
CA GLY A 98 0.37 10.44 20.37
C GLY A 98 -0.83 9.75 19.75
N ASP A 99 -1.93 10.47 19.56
CA ASP A 99 -3.17 9.90 19.07
C ASP A 99 -3.07 9.37 17.63
N ALA A 100 -3.96 8.44 17.28
CA ALA A 100 -4.10 7.98 15.90
C ALA A 100 -4.46 9.16 14.98
N GLY A 101 -3.89 9.19 13.77
CA GLY A 101 -4.13 10.29 12.83
C GLY A 101 -3.24 11.53 13.00
N MET A 102 -2.43 11.63 14.06
CA MET A 102 -1.49 12.74 14.28
C MET A 102 -0.31 12.79 13.29
N GLY A 103 -0.23 11.86 12.34
CA GLY A 103 0.81 11.85 11.29
C GLY A 103 2.13 11.18 11.67
N LYS A 104 2.17 10.36 12.75
CA LYS A 104 3.38 9.62 13.17
C LYS A 104 4.00 8.79 12.03
N THR A 105 3.20 7.93 11.43
CA THR A 105 3.59 7.11 10.27
C THR A 105 3.99 7.96 9.06
N MET A 106 3.33 9.10 8.88
CA MET A 106 3.59 10.04 7.79
C MET A 106 4.98 10.69 7.92
N VAL A 107 5.37 11.05 9.15
CA VAL A 107 6.72 11.53 9.49
C VAL A 107 7.78 10.47 9.18
N MET A 108 7.58 9.23 9.64
CA MET A 108 8.53 8.13 9.40
C MET A 108 8.70 7.83 7.91
N ARG A 109 7.60 7.79 7.14
CA ARG A 109 7.63 7.64 5.68
C ARG A 109 8.41 8.75 5.00
N GLU A 110 8.18 10.00 5.40
CA GLU A 110 8.90 11.12 4.80
C GLU A 110 10.38 11.11 5.14
N TYR A 111 10.75 10.79 6.38
CA TYR A 111 12.15 10.67 6.75
C TYR A 111 12.85 9.57 5.94
N ALA A 112 12.22 8.39 5.84
CA ALA A 112 12.75 7.28 5.04
C ALA A 112 12.81 7.59 3.53
N ARG A 113 11.93 8.47 3.03
CA ARG A 113 11.96 8.94 1.65
C ARG A 113 13.15 9.87 1.38
N GLN A 114 13.54 10.67 2.37
CA GLN A 114 14.65 11.62 2.26
C GLN A 114 16.01 10.94 2.48
N GLN A 115 16.07 9.89 3.32
CA GLN A 115 17.31 9.26 3.79
C GLN A 115 17.39 7.81 3.30
N SER A 116 18.30 7.55 2.37
CA SER A 116 18.47 6.22 1.75
C SER A 116 18.98 5.13 2.70
N ASP A 117 19.58 5.54 3.80
CA ASP A 117 20.10 4.72 4.90
C ASP A 117 19.07 4.45 6.00
N ALA A 118 17.86 5.00 5.89
CA ALA A 118 16.75 4.70 6.79
C ALA A 118 15.93 3.48 6.33
N ILE A 119 15.73 2.54 7.24
CA ILE A 119 14.94 1.32 7.04
C ILE A 119 13.61 1.47 7.75
N LEU A 120 12.52 1.68 6.99
CA LEU A 120 11.16 1.79 7.55
C LEU A 120 10.40 0.47 7.53
N ILE A 121 10.08 -0.09 8.69
CA ILE A 121 9.23 -1.27 8.86
C ILE A 121 7.88 -0.83 9.39
N GLU A 122 6.83 -0.98 8.60
CA GLU A 122 5.47 -0.67 9.06
C GLU A 122 4.82 -1.93 9.62
N ALA A 123 5.07 -2.21 10.89
CA ALA A 123 4.57 -3.42 11.54
C ALA A 123 3.04 -3.36 11.74
N ASP A 124 2.37 -4.46 11.43
CA ASP A 124 0.97 -4.70 11.77
C ASP A 124 0.85 -5.71 12.93
N PRO A 125 -0.33 -5.86 13.58
CA PRO A 125 -0.50 -6.75 14.73
C PRO A 125 -0.16 -8.23 14.48
N GLY A 126 -0.04 -8.67 13.23
CA GLY A 126 0.38 -10.02 12.84
C GLY A 126 1.89 -10.22 12.77
N TYR A 127 2.69 -9.16 12.96
CA TYR A 127 4.15 -9.27 12.91
C TYR A 127 4.67 -10.11 14.08
N THR A 128 5.36 -11.20 13.75
CA THR A 128 6.15 -11.98 14.71
C THR A 128 7.62 -11.54 14.66
N ALA A 129 8.39 -11.88 15.69
CA ALA A 129 9.84 -11.65 15.70
C ALA A 129 10.53 -12.22 14.46
N ARG A 130 10.05 -13.38 13.96
CA ARG A 130 10.56 -13.97 12.72
C ARG A 130 10.29 -13.08 11.51
N VAL A 131 9.07 -12.58 11.36
CA VAL A 131 8.66 -11.74 10.22
C VAL A 131 9.49 -10.46 10.17
N ILE A 132 9.68 -9.81 11.33
CA ILE A 132 10.54 -8.60 11.44
C ILE A 132 11.96 -8.90 10.99
N LEU A 133 12.56 -10.00 11.48
CA LEU A 133 13.92 -10.38 11.11
C LEU A 133 14.05 -10.77 9.63
N GLU A 134 13.06 -11.46 9.06
CA GLU A 134 13.05 -11.79 7.63
C GLU A 134 13.01 -10.53 6.76
N GLU A 135 12.22 -9.54 7.18
CA GLU A 135 12.13 -8.26 6.49
C GLU A 135 13.40 -7.43 6.62
N LEU A 136 14.01 -7.37 7.81
CA LEU A 136 15.31 -6.74 8.02
C LEU A 136 16.39 -7.39 7.17
N CYS A 137 16.48 -8.73 7.19
CA CYS A 137 17.45 -9.46 6.37
C CYS A 137 17.29 -9.13 4.88
N ASN A 138 16.04 -9.05 4.40
CA ASN A 138 15.74 -8.70 3.01
C ASN A 138 16.24 -7.31 2.65
N ARG A 139 15.97 -6.31 3.51
CA ARG A 139 16.34 -4.91 3.26
C ARG A 139 17.84 -4.64 3.43
N LEU A 140 18.51 -5.42 4.28
CA LEU A 140 19.95 -5.36 4.49
C LEU A 140 20.75 -6.16 3.44
N GLY A 141 20.07 -6.96 2.60
CA GLY A 141 20.72 -7.81 1.61
C GLY A 141 21.49 -8.99 2.21
N VAL A 142 21.11 -9.44 3.41
CA VAL A 142 21.74 -10.57 4.10
C VAL A 142 20.90 -11.85 4.01
N ASN A 143 21.50 -12.98 4.40
CA ASN A 143 20.83 -14.27 4.31
C ASN A 143 19.59 -14.33 5.22
N ARG A 144 18.47 -14.78 4.65
CA ARG A 144 17.17 -14.96 5.34
C ARG A 144 16.97 -16.39 5.86
N ARG A 145 17.89 -17.30 5.56
CA ARG A 145 17.81 -18.70 5.98
C ARG A 145 18.48 -18.89 7.32
N GLY A 146 17.93 -19.78 8.11
CA GLY A 146 18.45 -20.13 9.43
C GLY A 146 17.40 -20.07 10.52
N ASN A 147 17.84 -20.31 11.74
CA ASN A 147 17.07 -20.06 12.94
C ASN A 147 17.05 -18.54 13.27
N LEU A 148 16.21 -18.13 14.23
CA LEU A 148 16.10 -16.71 14.61
C LEU A 148 17.44 -16.09 15.05
N HIS A 149 18.29 -16.86 15.73
CA HIS A 149 19.56 -16.36 16.23
C HIS A 149 20.52 -16.05 15.08
N GLU A 150 20.65 -16.95 14.10
CA GLU A 150 21.47 -16.74 12.90
C GLU A 150 21.02 -15.49 12.11
N MET A 151 19.70 -15.30 11.98
CA MET A 151 19.13 -14.12 11.32
C MET A 151 19.42 -12.83 12.10
N SER A 152 19.27 -12.88 13.43
CA SER A 152 19.56 -11.76 14.31
C SER A 152 21.02 -11.34 14.21
N GLU A 153 21.96 -12.29 14.30
CA GLU A 153 23.40 -12.02 14.18
C GLU A 153 23.77 -11.45 12.81
N ALA A 154 23.16 -11.96 11.73
CA ALA A 154 23.36 -11.42 10.39
C ALA A 154 22.89 -9.95 10.29
N CYS A 155 21.72 -9.64 10.85
CA CYS A 155 21.21 -8.26 10.91
C CYS A 155 22.13 -7.36 11.74
N ILE A 156 22.51 -7.78 12.95
CA ILE A 156 23.38 -7.03 13.86
C ILE A 156 24.72 -6.72 13.18
N THR A 157 25.32 -7.71 12.53
CA THR A 157 26.59 -7.56 11.82
C THR A 157 26.48 -6.56 10.67
N ALA A 158 25.39 -6.61 9.90
CA ALA A 158 25.16 -5.68 8.79
C ALA A 158 24.78 -4.26 9.23
N LEU A 159 24.24 -4.09 10.43
CA LEU A 159 23.84 -2.80 10.99
C LEU A 159 24.98 -2.10 11.73
N ARG A 160 25.85 -2.86 12.42
CA ARG A 160 26.93 -2.30 13.24
C ARG A 160 27.87 -1.42 12.41
N GLY A 161 27.98 -0.15 12.77
CA GLY A 161 28.83 0.83 12.07
C GLY A 161 28.33 1.23 10.68
N SER A 162 27.15 0.78 10.26
CA SER A 162 26.58 1.11 8.94
C SER A 162 26.00 2.53 8.85
N GLY A 163 25.77 3.18 10.01
CA GLY A 163 25.09 4.47 10.10
C GLY A 163 23.58 4.39 9.86
N ARG A 164 23.02 3.22 9.55
CA ARG A 164 21.59 3.07 9.24
C ARG A 164 20.70 3.22 10.48
N ILE A 165 19.54 3.83 10.29
CA ILE A 165 18.44 3.87 11.28
C ILE A 165 17.33 2.89 10.91
N ILE A 166 16.71 2.29 11.93
CA ILE A 166 15.48 1.51 11.77
C ILE A 166 14.31 2.33 12.33
N LEU A 167 13.28 2.54 11.52
CA LEU A 167 12.03 3.17 11.89
C LEU A 167 10.95 2.08 11.94
N VAL A 168 10.20 2.01 13.03
CA VAL A 168 9.15 0.99 13.26
C VAL A 168 7.83 1.65 13.63
#